data_AF-A0A349BV09-F1
#
_entry.id   AF-A0A349BV09-F1
#
_cell.length_a   1.000
_cell.length_b   1.000
_cell.length_c   1.000
_cell.angle_alpha   90.00
_cell.angle_beta   90.00
_cell.angle_gamma   90.00
#
_symmetry.space_group_name_H-M   'P 1'
#
loop_
_entity.id
_entity.type
_entity.pdbx_description
1 polymer ?
#
loop_
_entity_poly.entity_id
_entity_poly.type
_entity_poly.pdbx_seq_one_letter_code
_entity_poly.pdbx_strand_id
1 'polypeptide(L)'
;VKAKYSGNFVISLEDPETIANFALNIKTQNLPSDFYKQYLKNVNAVTKEQVYTAAQKYFLSDNARIVVTGKGNEILEGLEQISHRNQPIKVRYFNKWGEETERPDYSKTIPEGITATSVIKNYLKAIGGEEPLKNIQSIKETAEATIQGMKIEIINYKTNQKQSLTEMKMMGNLMQRQVTNKTNAYIEMQGQRIDLEGDNLKQMLIEATIFPELETDLDNLEFVGLTEVDGQKAYEIKFSNSLTSFYDVESYLKIQSIQSMEIMGNVQTSTIKKGDYKQVDGILFPHKTSMAMGPQVVDFITNSIEINIELDSTVFE
;
A
#
# COMPACT_ATOMS: atom_id res chain seq x y z
N VAL A 1 -29.76 32.77 -5.30
CA VAL A 1 -28.35 33.22 -5.36
C VAL A 1 -28.19 34.70 -5.03
N LYS A 2 -28.76 35.65 -5.79
CA LYS A 2 -28.61 37.10 -5.52
C LYS A 2 -29.04 37.52 -4.10
N ALA A 3 -30.19 37.04 -3.62
CA ALA A 3 -30.65 37.31 -2.25
C ALA A 3 -29.65 36.86 -1.17
N LYS A 4 -28.93 35.76 -1.39
CA LYS A 4 -27.88 35.26 -0.48
C LYS A 4 -26.68 36.21 -0.46
N TYR A 5 -26.24 36.70 -1.62
CA TYR A 5 -25.16 37.71 -1.71
C TYR A 5 -25.56 39.01 -1.02
N SER A 6 -26.81 39.46 -1.19
CA SER A 6 -27.30 40.66 -0.52
C SER A 6 -27.33 40.50 0.99
N GLY A 7 -27.85 39.38 1.50
CA GLY A 7 -27.87 39.09 2.94
C GLY A 7 -26.47 39.04 3.53
N ASN A 8 -25.55 38.29 2.90
CA ASN A 8 -24.18 38.18 3.37
C ASN A 8 -23.44 39.53 3.38
N PHE A 9 -23.66 40.37 2.36
CA PHE A 9 -23.02 41.68 2.30
C PHE A 9 -23.49 42.61 3.43
N VAL A 10 -24.79 42.64 3.72
CA VAL A 10 -25.33 43.47 4.81
C VAL A 10 -24.77 43.01 6.16
N ILE A 11 -24.75 41.70 6.42
CA ILE A 11 -24.17 41.13 7.64
C ILE A 11 -22.67 41.47 7.75
N SER A 12 -21.94 41.42 6.63
CA SER A 12 -20.50 41.70 6.62
C SER A 12 -20.13 43.14 6.98
N LEU A 13 -21.08 44.09 6.92
CA LEU A 13 -20.85 45.47 7.34
C LEU A 13 -20.86 45.66 8.87
N GLU A 14 -21.27 44.64 9.63
CA GLU A 14 -21.21 44.68 11.09
C GLU A 14 -19.80 44.38 11.63
N ASP A 15 -18.93 43.80 10.78
CA ASP A 15 -17.55 43.45 11.11
C ASP A 15 -16.56 44.58 10.72
N PRO A 16 -15.88 45.22 11.69
CA PRO A 16 -14.89 46.26 11.44
C PRO A 16 -13.72 45.80 10.55
N GLU A 17 -13.31 44.53 10.63
CA GLU A 17 -12.22 43.99 9.81
C GLU A 17 -12.60 43.97 8.33
N THR A 18 -13.84 43.58 8.03
CA THR A 18 -14.39 43.63 6.68
C THR A 18 -14.42 45.06 6.12
N ILE A 19 -14.82 46.05 6.92
CA ILE A 19 -14.82 47.47 6.51
C ILE A 19 -13.40 47.96 6.19
N ALA A 20 -12.42 47.60 7.02
CA ALA A 20 -11.02 47.93 6.79
C ALA A 20 -10.50 47.29 5.48
N ASN A 21 -10.85 46.03 5.23
CA ASN A 21 -10.52 45.34 3.98
C ASN A 21 -11.16 45.99 2.74
N PHE A 22 -12.38 46.51 2.84
CA PHE A 22 -12.99 47.28 1.74
C PHE A 22 -12.20 48.55 1.43
N ALA A 23 -11.80 49.31 2.45
CA ALA A 23 -10.97 50.51 2.27
C ALA A 23 -9.59 50.17 1.67
N LEU A 24 -8.99 49.06 2.11
CA LEU A 24 -7.73 48.55 1.57
C LEU A 24 -7.88 48.16 0.09
N ASN A 25 -8.90 47.38 -0.25
CA ASN A 25 -9.16 46.93 -1.62
C ASN A 25 -9.41 48.08 -2.59
N ILE A 26 -10.12 49.13 -2.16
CA ILE A 26 -10.30 50.35 -2.98
C ILE A 26 -8.93 50.91 -3.40
N LYS A 27 -7.96 50.94 -2.48
CA LYS A 27 -6.62 51.46 -2.75
C LYS A 27 -5.74 50.47 -3.54
N THR A 28 -5.69 49.21 -3.14
CA THR A 28 -4.75 48.23 -3.70
C THR A 28 -5.18 47.71 -5.06
N GLN A 29 -6.48 47.63 -5.32
CA GLN A 29 -7.05 47.18 -6.60
C GLN A 29 -7.51 48.35 -7.49
N ASN A 30 -7.22 49.59 -7.08
CA ASN A 30 -7.57 50.82 -7.80
C ASN A 30 -9.07 50.91 -8.16
N LEU A 31 -9.94 50.61 -7.19
CA LEU A 31 -11.40 50.62 -7.40
C LEU A 31 -11.97 52.04 -7.22
N PRO A 32 -13.13 52.35 -7.82
CA PRO A 32 -13.85 53.58 -7.53
C PRO A 32 -14.15 53.74 -6.03
N SER A 33 -14.05 54.97 -5.53
CA SER A 33 -14.29 55.27 -4.10
C SER A 33 -15.69 54.89 -3.60
N ASP A 34 -16.66 54.74 -4.50
CA ASP A 34 -18.04 54.35 -4.24
C ASP A 34 -18.37 52.91 -4.64
N PHE A 35 -17.37 52.10 -5.01
CA PHE A 35 -17.54 50.72 -5.47
C PHE A 35 -18.42 49.88 -4.53
N TYR A 36 -18.11 49.87 -3.23
CA TYR A 36 -18.88 49.11 -2.24
C TYR A 36 -20.24 49.73 -1.91
N LYS A 37 -20.42 51.05 -2.10
CA LYS A 37 -21.73 51.71 -2.00
C LYS A 37 -22.66 51.27 -3.12
N GLN A 38 -22.13 51.05 -4.32
CA GLN A 38 -22.89 50.57 -5.48
C GLN A 38 -22.96 49.04 -5.58
N TYR A 39 -22.30 48.30 -4.68
CA TYR A 39 -22.09 46.86 -4.81
C TYR A 39 -23.39 46.06 -5.01
N LEU A 40 -24.39 46.25 -4.13
CA LEU A 40 -25.67 45.52 -4.25
C LEU A 40 -26.45 45.88 -5.52
N LYS A 41 -26.39 47.14 -5.94
CA LYS A 41 -26.98 47.60 -7.20
C LYS A 41 -26.32 46.89 -8.38
N ASN A 42 -25.00 46.81 -8.38
CA ASN A 42 -24.21 46.16 -9.42
C ASN A 42 -24.46 44.64 -9.45
N VAL A 43 -24.47 43.96 -8.30
CA VAL A 43 -24.80 42.52 -8.20
C VAL A 43 -26.21 42.22 -8.71
N ASN A 44 -27.18 43.09 -8.42
CA ASN A 44 -28.55 42.92 -8.93
C ASN A 44 -28.67 43.18 -10.43
N ALA A 45 -27.85 44.08 -10.98
CA ALA A 45 -27.80 44.37 -12.42
C ALA A 45 -27.15 43.25 -13.25
N VAL A 46 -26.36 42.35 -12.65
CA VAL A 46 -25.71 41.24 -13.37
C VAL A 46 -26.76 40.33 -14.03
N THR A 47 -26.63 40.12 -15.33
CA THR A 47 -27.53 39.23 -16.09
C THR A 47 -26.99 37.80 -16.19
N LYS A 48 -27.82 36.85 -16.65
CA LYS A 48 -27.40 35.46 -16.86
C LYS A 48 -26.31 35.37 -17.93
N GLU A 49 -26.44 36.16 -18.99
CA GLU A 49 -25.52 36.23 -20.12
C GLU A 49 -24.14 36.70 -19.65
N GLN A 50 -24.08 37.72 -18.80
CA GLN A 50 -22.83 38.22 -18.22
C GLN A 50 -22.14 37.16 -17.34
N VAL A 51 -22.91 36.40 -16.56
CA VAL A 51 -22.37 35.28 -15.78
C VAL A 51 -21.81 34.20 -16.70
N TYR A 52 -22.51 33.88 -17.78
CA TYR A 52 -22.07 32.89 -18.74
C TYR A 52 -20.78 33.34 -19.47
N THR A 53 -20.72 34.59 -19.93
CA THR A 53 -19.51 35.16 -20.54
C THR A 53 -18.34 35.17 -19.57
N ALA A 54 -18.55 35.55 -18.30
CA ALA A 54 -17.51 35.48 -17.27
C ALA A 54 -17.06 34.03 -17.03
N ALA A 55 -18.00 33.09 -17.00
CA ALA A 55 -17.67 31.67 -16.84
C ALA A 55 -16.82 31.16 -17.99
N GLN A 56 -17.19 31.42 -19.24
CA GLN A 56 -16.40 31.06 -20.42
C GLN A 56 -15.01 31.71 -20.43
N LYS A 57 -14.89 32.93 -19.90
CA LYS A 57 -13.61 33.65 -19.82
C LYS A 57 -12.65 33.05 -18.78
N TYR A 58 -13.16 32.63 -17.61
CA TYR A 58 -12.33 32.26 -16.47
C TYR A 58 -12.27 30.74 -16.20
N PHE A 59 -13.34 30.00 -16.51
CA PHE A 59 -13.33 28.54 -16.45
C PHE A 59 -12.88 27.97 -17.79
N LEU A 60 -11.57 28.06 -18.01
CA LEU A 60 -10.91 27.49 -19.18
C LEU A 60 -10.79 25.97 -19.00
N SER A 61 -11.91 25.25 -19.13
CA SER A 61 -11.95 23.78 -19.05
C SER A 61 -10.96 23.13 -20.01
N ASP A 62 -10.73 23.76 -21.15
CA ASP A 62 -9.79 23.31 -22.18
C ASP A 62 -8.31 23.46 -21.73
N ASN A 63 -8.05 24.24 -20.68
CA ASN A 63 -6.73 24.44 -20.07
C ASN A 63 -6.61 23.76 -18.68
N ALA A 64 -7.56 22.89 -18.32
CA ALA A 64 -7.50 22.17 -17.06
C ALA A 64 -6.30 21.21 -17.02
N ARG A 65 -5.68 21.09 -15.84
CA ARG A 65 -4.60 20.13 -15.58
C ARG A 65 -5.04 19.19 -14.48
N ILE A 66 -4.93 17.89 -14.73
CA ILE A 66 -5.13 16.84 -13.72
C ILE A 66 -3.74 16.42 -13.26
N VAL A 67 -3.48 16.50 -11.95
CA VAL A 67 -2.21 16.06 -11.36
C VAL A 67 -2.48 14.75 -10.64
N VAL A 68 -1.78 13.70 -11.06
CA VAL A 68 -1.84 12.36 -10.45
C VAL A 68 -0.48 12.08 -9.82
N THR A 69 -0.48 11.62 -8.57
CA THR A 69 0.74 11.30 -7.81
C THR A 69 0.74 9.82 -7.46
N GLY A 70 1.82 9.11 -7.75
CA GLY A 70 1.96 7.67 -7.47
C GLY A 70 3.26 7.12 -8.03
N LYS A 71 3.48 5.81 -7.92
CA LYS A 71 4.63 5.17 -8.57
C LYS A 71 4.41 5.15 -10.08
N GLY A 72 5.38 5.67 -10.83
CA GLY A 72 5.26 5.84 -12.28
C GLY A 72 4.98 4.53 -13.01
N ASN A 73 5.64 3.43 -12.65
CA ASN A 73 5.42 2.10 -13.24
C ASN A 73 4.00 1.56 -13.04
N GLU A 74 3.34 1.85 -11.91
CA GLU A 74 1.98 1.37 -11.61
C GLU A 74 0.88 2.18 -12.32
N ILE A 75 1.09 3.49 -12.47
CA ILE A 75 0.03 4.40 -12.97
C ILE A 75 0.15 4.69 -14.47
N LEU A 76 1.32 4.51 -15.07
CA LEU A 76 1.61 4.94 -16.45
C LEU A 76 0.65 4.31 -17.46
N GLU A 77 0.51 2.99 -17.44
CA GLU A 77 -0.36 2.28 -18.38
C GLU A 77 -1.82 2.70 -18.21
N GLY A 78 -2.28 2.82 -16.96
CA GLY A 78 -3.64 3.27 -16.66
C GLY A 78 -3.90 4.69 -17.17
N LEU A 79 -2.93 5.60 -17.05
CA LEU A 79 -3.03 6.97 -17.56
C LEU A 79 -3.04 7.02 -19.10
N GLU A 80 -2.26 6.17 -19.77
CA GLU A 80 -2.21 6.07 -21.23
C GLU A 80 -3.53 5.52 -21.83
N GLN A 81 -4.30 4.76 -21.04
CA GLN A 81 -5.60 4.21 -21.45
C GLN A 81 -6.78 5.19 -21.24
N ILE A 82 -6.56 6.33 -20.59
CA ILE A 82 -7.65 7.31 -20.36
C ILE A 82 -8.06 7.93 -21.69
N SER A 83 -9.36 7.85 -21.98
CA SER A 83 -9.98 8.52 -23.11
C SER A 83 -11.02 9.54 -22.65
N HIS A 84 -11.09 10.67 -23.37
CA HIS A 84 -12.13 11.66 -23.21
C HIS A 84 -12.87 11.80 -24.54
N ARG A 85 -14.20 11.63 -24.54
CA ARG A 85 -15.05 11.68 -25.76
C ARG A 85 -14.53 10.77 -26.88
N ASN A 86 -14.12 9.55 -26.53
CA ASN A 86 -13.53 8.54 -27.44
C ASN A 86 -12.21 8.97 -28.10
N GLN A 87 -11.52 9.97 -27.57
CA GLN A 87 -10.16 10.34 -27.98
C GLN A 87 -9.18 10.05 -26.85
N PRO A 88 -8.09 9.31 -27.11
CA PRO A 88 -7.05 9.07 -26.10
C PRO A 88 -6.41 10.39 -25.70
N ILE A 89 -6.20 10.58 -24.40
CA ILE A 89 -5.49 11.76 -23.90
C ILE A 89 -4.00 11.58 -24.21
N LYS A 90 -3.39 12.55 -24.91
CA LYS A 90 -1.94 12.53 -25.16
C LYS A 90 -1.18 12.72 -23.84
N VAL A 91 -0.53 11.67 -23.37
CA VAL A 91 0.40 11.74 -22.23
C VAL A 91 1.73 12.31 -22.71
N ARG A 92 2.27 13.27 -21.95
CA ARG A 92 3.60 13.87 -22.18
C ARG A 92 4.43 13.65 -20.93
N TYR A 93 5.72 13.38 -21.12
CA TYR A 93 6.64 13.06 -20.04
C TYR A 93 7.60 14.22 -19.84
N PHE A 94 7.92 14.52 -18.60
CA PHE A 94 8.82 15.61 -18.26
C PHE A 94 9.82 15.17 -17.19
N ASN A 95 11.07 15.63 -17.29
CA ASN A 95 12.07 15.42 -16.26
C ASN A 95 11.83 16.36 -15.06
N LYS A 96 12.67 16.24 -14.02
CA LYS A 96 12.61 17.08 -12.79
C LYS A 96 12.79 18.59 -13.04
N TRP A 97 13.19 18.98 -14.25
CA TRP A 97 13.39 20.36 -14.68
C TRP A 97 12.25 20.86 -15.57
N GLY A 98 11.25 20.03 -15.85
CA GLY A 98 10.10 20.37 -16.69
C GLY A 98 10.38 20.30 -18.20
N GLU A 99 11.47 19.66 -18.61
CA GLU A 99 11.79 19.44 -20.03
C GLU A 99 11.13 18.15 -20.52
N GLU A 100 10.55 18.19 -21.72
CA GLU A 100 9.87 17.02 -22.30
C GLU A 100 10.86 15.88 -22.57
N THR A 101 10.49 14.66 -22.19
CA THR A 101 11.30 13.44 -22.37
C THR A 101 10.51 12.38 -23.12
N GLU A 102 11.21 11.31 -23.52
CA GLU A 102 10.54 10.08 -23.94
C GLU A 102 9.80 9.43 -22.77
N ARG A 103 8.91 8.47 -23.09
CA ARG A 103 8.22 7.64 -22.11
C ARG A 103 9.27 6.98 -21.21
N PRO A 104 9.18 7.16 -19.87
CA PRO A 104 10.09 6.48 -18.95
C PRO A 104 10.01 4.98 -19.17
N ASP A 105 11.16 4.37 -19.42
CA ASP A 105 11.28 2.93 -19.57
C ASP A 105 11.78 2.34 -18.25
N TYR A 106 10.83 1.91 -17.41
CA TYR A 106 11.12 1.27 -16.13
C TYR A 106 11.72 -0.14 -16.29
N SER A 107 11.74 -0.71 -17.51
CA SER A 107 12.41 -2.00 -17.76
C SER A 107 13.93 -1.87 -17.88
N LYS A 108 14.45 -0.67 -18.19
CA LYS A 108 15.90 -0.41 -18.35
C LYS A 108 16.69 -0.27 -17.05
N THR A 109 16.01 -0.22 -15.91
CA THR A 109 16.67 -0.24 -14.58
C THR A 109 17.03 -1.65 -14.12
N ILE A 110 16.72 -2.67 -14.93
CA ILE A 110 16.91 -4.08 -14.62
C ILE A 110 18.24 -4.53 -15.24
N PRO A 111 19.23 -5.00 -14.45
CA PRO A 111 20.45 -5.57 -14.99
C PRO A 111 20.13 -6.72 -15.95
N GLU A 112 20.85 -6.84 -17.06
CA GLU A 112 20.67 -7.94 -18.01
C GLU A 112 20.74 -9.30 -17.29
N GLY A 113 19.74 -10.16 -17.53
CA GLY A 113 19.65 -11.50 -16.93
C GLY A 113 18.89 -11.58 -15.60
N ILE A 114 18.46 -10.46 -15.02
CA ILE A 114 17.61 -10.47 -13.82
C ILE A 114 16.14 -10.61 -14.22
N THR A 115 15.55 -11.75 -13.85
CA THR A 115 14.11 -12.05 -13.95
C THR A 115 13.53 -12.42 -12.58
N ALA A 116 12.21 -12.43 -12.43
CA ALA A 116 11.56 -12.93 -11.21
C ALA A 116 12.10 -14.32 -10.82
N THR A 117 12.16 -15.25 -11.78
CA THR A 117 12.71 -16.59 -11.60
C THR A 117 14.15 -16.56 -11.05
N SER A 118 15.01 -15.69 -11.59
CA SER A 118 16.40 -15.59 -11.14
C SER A 118 16.51 -15.09 -9.69
N VAL A 119 15.70 -14.10 -9.32
CA VAL A 119 15.69 -13.52 -7.98
C VAL A 119 15.19 -14.55 -6.97
N ILE A 120 14.10 -15.26 -7.27
CA ILE A 120 13.57 -16.30 -6.39
C ILE A 120 14.56 -17.46 -6.22
N LYS A 121 15.22 -17.91 -7.29
CA LYS A 121 16.26 -18.94 -7.19
C LYS A 121 17.45 -18.48 -6.34
N ASN A 122 17.87 -17.23 -6.48
CA ASN A 122 18.95 -16.66 -5.66
C ASN A 122 18.53 -16.50 -4.20
N TYR A 123 17.28 -16.11 -3.93
CA TYR A 123 16.72 -16.09 -2.58
C TYR A 123 16.74 -17.48 -1.94
N LEU A 124 16.21 -18.50 -2.62
CA LEU A 124 16.22 -19.89 -2.15
C LEU A 124 17.64 -20.38 -1.85
N LYS A 125 18.60 -20.04 -2.72
CA LYS A 125 20.02 -20.33 -2.50
C LYS A 125 20.58 -19.59 -1.29
N ALA A 126 20.26 -18.31 -1.12
CA ALA A 126 20.75 -17.48 -0.02
C ALA A 126 20.27 -18.01 1.34
N ILE A 127 19.02 -18.46 1.43
CA ILE A 127 18.47 -18.95 2.70
C ILE A 127 18.87 -20.39 3.05
N GLY A 128 19.45 -21.19 2.15
CA GLY A 128 19.89 -22.55 2.49
C GLY A 128 19.89 -23.55 1.32
N GLY A 129 19.29 -23.20 0.18
CA GLY A 129 19.19 -24.04 -1.02
C GLY A 129 17.94 -24.93 -1.03
N GLU A 130 17.47 -25.29 -2.22
CA GLU A 130 16.17 -25.97 -2.39
C GLU A 130 16.07 -27.32 -1.66
N GLU A 131 17.11 -28.16 -1.74
CA GLU A 131 17.08 -29.51 -1.18
C GLU A 131 16.90 -29.52 0.35
N PRO A 132 17.70 -28.78 1.15
CA PRO A 132 17.43 -28.64 2.58
C PRO A 132 16.04 -28.10 2.91
N LEU A 133 15.58 -27.09 2.18
CA LEU A 133 14.28 -26.46 2.42
C LEU A 133 13.11 -27.41 2.15
N LYS A 134 13.19 -28.23 1.10
CA LYS A 134 12.19 -29.26 0.75
C LYS A 134 12.08 -30.38 1.80
N ASN A 135 13.17 -30.65 2.52
CA ASN A 135 13.21 -31.68 3.55
C ASN A 135 12.60 -31.26 4.89
N ILE A 136 12.26 -29.98 5.06
CA ILE A 136 11.59 -29.52 6.27
C ILE A 136 10.14 -29.98 6.28
N GLN A 137 9.75 -30.67 7.35
CA GLN A 137 8.41 -31.19 7.54
C GLN A 137 7.52 -30.25 8.35
N SER A 138 8.10 -29.54 9.30
CA SER A 138 7.38 -28.61 10.18
C SER A 138 8.29 -27.51 10.70
N ILE A 139 7.71 -26.36 11.02
CA ILE A 139 8.37 -25.26 11.73
C ILE A 139 7.45 -24.77 12.84
N LYS A 140 8.05 -24.43 13.98
CA LYS A 140 7.46 -23.57 15.00
C LYS A 140 8.34 -22.35 15.21
N GLU A 141 7.74 -21.18 15.06
CA GLU A 141 8.38 -19.90 15.34
C GLU A 141 7.65 -19.22 16.51
N THR A 142 8.43 -18.67 17.45
CA THR A 142 7.90 -17.79 18.50
C THR A 142 8.58 -16.44 18.42
N ALA A 143 7.80 -15.37 18.46
CA ALA A 143 8.30 -14.00 18.43
C ALA A 143 7.54 -13.12 19.42
N GLU A 144 8.20 -12.09 19.94
CA GLU A 144 7.59 -11.17 20.90
C GLU A 144 7.86 -9.70 20.59
N ALA A 145 6.94 -8.84 21.01
CA ALA A 145 7.07 -7.40 20.98
C ALA A 145 6.49 -6.79 22.27
N THR A 146 6.90 -5.56 22.58
CA THR A 146 6.31 -4.78 23.69
C THR A 146 5.81 -3.43 23.16
N ILE A 147 4.52 -3.14 23.37
CA ILE A 147 3.89 -1.88 22.97
C ILE A 147 3.28 -1.23 24.21
N GLN A 148 3.72 -0.01 24.56
CA GLN A 148 3.18 0.72 25.72
C GLN A 148 3.17 -0.10 27.03
N GLY A 149 4.16 -0.99 27.21
CA GLY A 149 4.25 -1.90 28.36
C GLY A 149 3.43 -3.19 28.24
N MET A 150 2.65 -3.36 27.17
CA MET A 150 1.91 -4.60 26.88
C MET A 150 2.78 -5.55 26.05
N LYS A 151 2.96 -6.77 26.54
CA LYS A 151 3.65 -7.85 25.80
C LYS A 151 2.69 -8.48 24.79
N ILE A 152 3.14 -8.58 23.54
CA ILE A 152 2.49 -9.32 22.46
C ILE A 152 3.41 -10.48 22.07
N GLU A 153 2.83 -11.66 21.94
CA GLU A 153 3.52 -12.87 21.50
C GLU A 153 2.84 -13.39 20.23
N ILE A 154 3.65 -13.79 19.26
CA ILE A 154 3.21 -14.49 18.05
C ILE A 154 3.79 -15.90 18.12
N ILE A 155 2.92 -16.89 17.93
CA ILE A 155 3.31 -18.29 17.75
C ILE A 155 2.84 -18.71 16.37
N ASN A 156 3.76 -19.17 15.53
CA ASN A 156 3.45 -19.66 14.19
C ASN A 156 3.87 -21.12 14.07
N TYR A 157 2.98 -21.93 13.49
CA TYR A 157 3.25 -23.30 13.08
C TYR A 157 2.99 -23.43 11.58
N LYS A 158 3.85 -24.18 10.90
CA LYS A 158 3.63 -24.61 9.52
C LYS A 158 4.07 -26.04 9.30
N THR A 159 3.44 -26.71 8.34
CA THR A 159 3.83 -28.07 7.91
C THR A 159 4.01 -28.15 6.40
N ASN A 160 4.75 -29.17 5.94
CA ASN A 160 4.88 -29.51 4.53
C ASN A 160 3.58 -30.06 3.90
N GLN A 161 2.51 -30.17 4.69
CA GLN A 161 1.18 -30.56 4.23
C GLN A 161 0.29 -29.34 3.93
N LYS A 162 0.88 -28.15 3.82
CA LYS A 162 0.20 -26.86 3.59
C LYS A 162 -0.79 -26.53 4.71
N GLN A 163 -0.39 -26.78 5.94
CA GLN A 163 -1.15 -26.42 7.13
C GLN A 163 -0.41 -25.34 7.89
N SER A 164 -1.14 -24.38 8.43
CA SER A 164 -0.58 -23.34 9.28
C SER A 164 -1.51 -22.91 10.41
N LEU A 165 -0.91 -22.51 11.53
CA LEU A 165 -1.58 -21.91 12.67
C LEU A 165 -0.75 -20.70 13.09
N THR A 166 -1.37 -19.53 13.12
CA THR A 166 -0.78 -18.32 13.69
C THR A 166 -1.64 -17.85 14.85
N GLU A 167 -1.07 -17.78 16.04
CA GLU A 167 -1.71 -17.21 17.22
C GLU A 167 -1.02 -15.92 17.61
N MET A 168 -1.80 -14.86 17.81
CA MET A 168 -1.33 -13.62 18.42
C MET A 168 -1.96 -13.52 19.82
N LYS A 169 -1.10 -13.45 20.83
CA LYS A 169 -1.47 -13.33 22.25
C LYS A 169 -1.06 -11.97 22.78
N MET A 170 -1.93 -11.32 23.52
CA MET A 170 -1.64 -10.06 24.21
C MET A 170 -1.80 -10.28 25.71
N MET A 171 -0.74 -10.02 26.48
CA MET A 171 -0.70 -10.28 27.93
C MET A 171 -1.13 -11.72 28.29
N GLY A 172 -0.80 -12.69 27.44
CA GLY A 172 -1.14 -14.10 27.60
C GLY A 172 -2.53 -14.52 27.09
N ASN A 173 -3.41 -13.58 26.75
CA ASN A 173 -4.75 -13.88 26.20
C ASN A 173 -4.71 -13.94 24.68
N LEU A 174 -5.43 -14.91 24.08
CA LEU A 174 -5.57 -15.02 22.63
C LEU A 174 -6.37 -13.83 22.08
N MET A 175 -5.76 -13.05 21.19
CA MET A 175 -6.38 -11.90 20.53
C MET A 175 -6.88 -12.26 19.14
N GLN A 176 -6.03 -12.97 18.39
CA GLN A 176 -6.29 -13.40 17.03
C GLN A 176 -5.70 -14.79 16.82
N ARG A 177 -6.44 -15.62 16.11
CA ARG A 177 -5.99 -16.91 15.59
C ARG A 177 -6.26 -16.96 14.09
N GLN A 178 -5.32 -17.50 13.34
CA GLN A 178 -5.48 -17.78 11.93
C GLN A 178 -5.09 -19.22 11.69
N VAL A 179 -5.97 -19.97 11.04
CA VAL A 179 -5.76 -21.39 10.77
C VAL A 179 -5.97 -21.63 9.29
N THR A 180 -5.06 -22.40 8.70
CA THR A 180 -5.21 -22.94 7.35
C THR A 180 -4.93 -24.42 7.41
N ASN A 181 -5.86 -25.21 6.88
CA ASN A 181 -5.64 -26.62 6.60
C ASN A 181 -5.58 -26.83 5.09
N LYS A 182 -5.64 -28.09 4.64
CA LYS A 182 -5.46 -28.45 3.22
C LYS A 182 -6.51 -27.83 2.29
N THR A 183 -7.68 -27.48 2.79
CA THR A 183 -8.82 -27.06 1.96
C THR A 183 -9.48 -25.77 2.43
N ASN A 184 -9.37 -25.43 3.71
CA ASN A 184 -10.07 -24.31 4.34
C ASN A 184 -9.10 -23.43 5.11
N ALA A 185 -9.45 -22.16 5.25
CA ALA A 185 -8.77 -21.22 6.11
C ALA A 185 -9.79 -20.37 6.85
N TYR A 186 -9.49 -20.00 8.09
CA TYR A 186 -10.31 -19.10 8.88
C TYR A 186 -9.45 -18.15 9.71
N ILE A 187 -10.05 -17.01 10.04
CA ILE A 187 -9.51 -16.06 11.00
C ILE A 187 -10.50 -15.96 12.15
N GLU A 188 -10.02 -16.10 13.37
CA GLU A 188 -10.76 -15.84 14.59
C GLU A 188 -10.21 -14.57 15.25
N MET A 189 -11.06 -13.57 15.45
CA MET A 189 -10.69 -12.31 16.12
C MET A 189 -11.69 -12.03 17.23
N GLN A 190 -11.21 -11.79 18.46
CA GLN A 190 -12.06 -11.53 19.62
C GLN A 190 -13.19 -12.58 19.82
N GLY A 191 -12.91 -13.84 19.50
CA GLY A 191 -13.87 -14.96 19.58
C GLY A 191 -14.87 -15.05 18.42
N GLN A 192 -14.79 -14.17 17.41
CA GLN A 192 -15.58 -14.27 16.19
C GLN A 192 -14.77 -14.94 15.08
N ARG A 193 -15.31 -16.03 14.54
CA ARG A 193 -14.72 -16.75 13.41
C ARG A 193 -15.25 -16.22 12.07
N ILE A 194 -14.34 -16.02 11.13
CA ILE A 194 -14.60 -15.67 9.75
C ILE A 194 -13.91 -16.72 8.88
N ASP A 195 -14.71 -17.55 8.21
CA ASP A 195 -14.21 -18.49 7.21
C ASP A 195 -13.84 -17.72 5.93
N LEU A 196 -12.69 -18.06 5.34
CA LEU A 196 -12.18 -17.41 4.14
C LEU A 196 -12.58 -18.21 2.90
N GLU A 197 -12.97 -17.49 1.85
CA GLU A 197 -13.37 -18.06 0.57
C GLU A 197 -12.68 -17.33 -0.59
N GLY A 198 -12.90 -17.82 -1.82
CA GLY A 198 -12.44 -17.15 -3.04
C GLY A 198 -10.93 -16.91 -3.07
N ASP A 199 -10.53 -15.70 -3.43
CA ASP A 199 -9.11 -15.35 -3.58
C ASP A 199 -8.36 -15.24 -2.25
N ASN A 200 -9.05 -14.87 -1.16
CA ASN A 200 -8.45 -14.88 0.19
C ASN A 200 -8.06 -16.30 0.63
N LEU A 201 -8.93 -17.29 0.36
CA LEU A 201 -8.64 -18.70 0.67
C LEU A 201 -7.44 -19.20 -0.14
N LYS A 202 -7.42 -18.92 -1.46
CA LYS A 202 -6.28 -19.32 -2.32
C LYS A 202 -4.97 -18.73 -1.83
N GLN A 203 -4.97 -17.47 -1.43
CA GLN A 203 -3.79 -16.81 -0.88
C GLN A 203 -3.33 -17.47 0.43
N MET A 204 -4.26 -17.74 1.35
CA MET A 204 -3.92 -18.41 2.61
C MET A 204 -3.35 -19.81 2.42
N LEU A 205 -3.87 -20.57 1.46
CA LEU A 205 -3.33 -21.89 1.13
C LEU A 205 -1.90 -21.82 0.59
N ILE A 206 -1.56 -20.78 -0.17
CA ILE A 206 -0.17 -20.54 -0.64
C ILE A 206 0.73 -20.14 0.53
N GLU A 207 0.25 -19.23 1.39
CA GLU A 207 1.01 -18.73 2.54
C GLU A 207 1.17 -19.78 3.66
N ALA A 208 0.31 -20.79 3.72
CA ALA A 208 0.42 -21.89 4.67
C ALA A 208 1.64 -22.80 4.40
N THR A 209 2.19 -22.77 3.18
CA THR A 209 3.44 -23.45 2.85
C THR A 209 4.61 -22.83 3.63
N ILE A 210 5.57 -23.66 4.04
CA ILE A 210 6.76 -23.24 4.81
C ILE A 210 7.57 -22.23 4.01
N PHE A 211 7.92 -22.59 2.76
CA PHE A 211 8.58 -21.72 1.79
C PHE A 211 7.73 -21.67 0.52
N PRO A 212 6.80 -20.71 0.39
CA PRO A 212 5.91 -20.61 -0.77
C PRO A 212 6.65 -20.52 -2.10
N GLU A 213 7.87 -19.97 -2.09
CA GLU A 213 8.75 -19.83 -3.26
C GLU A 213 9.17 -21.17 -3.88
N LEU A 214 9.13 -22.28 -3.13
CA LEU A 214 9.41 -23.62 -3.65
C LEU A 214 8.26 -24.21 -4.46
N GLU A 215 7.03 -23.80 -4.17
CA GLU A 215 5.81 -24.34 -4.79
C GLU A 215 5.17 -23.39 -5.80
N THR A 216 5.62 -22.13 -5.81
CA THR A 216 5.10 -21.11 -6.72
C THR A 216 5.55 -21.39 -8.15
N ASP A 217 4.63 -21.28 -9.10
CA ASP A 217 4.95 -21.29 -10.52
C ASP A 217 5.69 -19.99 -10.90
N LEU A 218 7.01 -20.09 -11.06
CA LEU A 218 7.88 -18.94 -11.29
C LEU A 218 7.68 -18.31 -12.68
N ASP A 219 7.06 -19.00 -13.63
CA ASP A 219 6.85 -18.49 -14.99
C ASP A 219 5.69 -17.47 -15.05
N ASN A 220 4.81 -17.48 -14.05
CA ASN A 220 3.67 -16.59 -13.93
C ASN A 220 3.92 -15.38 -13.01
N LEU A 221 5.14 -15.23 -12.49
CA LEU A 221 5.50 -14.11 -11.63
C LEU A 221 5.77 -12.84 -12.45
N GLU A 222 5.20 -11.72 -12.00
CA GLU A 222 5.42 -10.41 -12.60
C GLU A 222 6.63 -9.75 -11.92
N PHE A 223 7.73 -9.59 -12.66
CA PHE A 223 8.87 -8.78 -12.22
C PHE A 223 8.57 -7.31 -12.48
N VAL A 224 8.32 -6.55 -11.41
CA VAL A 224 7.90 -5.15 -11.50
C VAL A 224 9.09 -4.23 -11.76
N GLY A 225 10.22 -4.48 -11.10
CA GLY A 225 11.43 -3.69 -11.31
C GLY A 225 12.31 -3.52 -10.07
N LEU A 226 13.19 -2.53 -10.15
CA LEU A 226 14.05 -2.10 -9.04
C LEU A 226 13.38 -0.95 -8.29
N THR A 227 13.32 -1.04 -6.98
CA THR A 227 12.75 -0.03 -6.09
C THR A 227 13.65 0.17 -4.86
N GLU A 228 13.21 1.01 -3.93
CA GLU A 228 13.89 1.27 -2.66
C GLU A 228 12.94 1.00 -1.49
N VAL A 229 13.43 0.25 -0.50
CA VAL A 229 12.73 -0.05 0.75
C VAL A 229 13.65 0.43 1.88
N ASP A 230 13.22 1.45 2.63
CA ASP A 230 13.98 2.04 3.74
C ASP A 230 15.44 2.41 3.41
N GLY A 231 15.72 2.93 2.20
CA GLY A 231 17.08 3.27 1.77
C GLY A 231 17.84 2.12 1.10
N GLN A 232 17.30 0.90 1.10
CA GLN A 232 17.90 -0.28 0.51
C GLN A 232 17.29 -0.58 -0.86
N LYS A 233 18.12 -0.84 -1.86
CA LYS A 233 17.65 -1.24 -3.19
C LYS A 233 17.06 -2.64 -3.15
N ALA A 234 15.89 -2.81 -3.77
CA ALA A 234 15.17 -4.08 -3.78
C ALA A 234 14.54 -4.40 -5.13
N TYR A 235 14.49 -5.67 -5.48
CA TYR A 235 13.68 -6.20 -6.56
C TYR A 235 12.24 -6.37 -6.11
N GLU A 236 11.31 -5.74 -6.82
CA GLU A 236 9.87 -5.85 -6.59
C GLU A 236 9.29 -6.96 -7.48
N ILE A 237 8.70 -7.97 -6.86
CA ILE A 237 8.10 -9.13 -7.54
C ILE A 237 6.66 -9.28 -7.06
N LYS A 238 5.74 -9.27 -8.00
CA LYS A 238 4.33 -9.46 -7.75
C LYS A 238 3.97 -10.94 -7.96
N PHE A 239 3.55 -11.58 -6.88
CA PHE A 239 3.15 -12.98 -6.84
C PHE A 239 1.69 -13.18 -7.24
N SER A 240 0.85 -12.19 -6.92
CA SER A 240 -0.56 -12.14 -7.29
C SER A 240 -1.05 -10.69 -7.22
N ASN A 241 -2.33 -10.46 -7.52
CA ASN A 241 -2.96 -9.15 -7.29
C ASN A 241 -2.96 -8.71 -5.82
N SER A 242 -2.79 -9.65 -4.89
CA SER A 242 -2.88 -9.43 -3.45
C SER A 242 -1.56 -9.65 -2.70
N LEU A 243 -0.47 -10.03 -3.38
CA LEU A 243 0.83 -10.27 -2.76
C LEU A 243 1.97 -9.74 -3.63
N THR A 244 2.74 -8.81 -3.07
CA THR A 244 4.00 -8.31 -3.64
C THR A 244 5.12 -8.52 -2.63
N SER A 245 6.26 -9.06 -3.07
CA SER A 245 7.45 -9.26 -2.24
C SER A 245 8.62 -8.46 -2.78
N PHE A 246 9.46 -8.00 -1.87
CA PHE A 246 10.63 -7.17 -2.13
C PHE A 246 11.87 -7.91 -1.64
N TYR A 247 12.84 -8.08 -2.53
CA TYR A 247 14.08 -8.82 -2.26
C TYR A 247 15.27 -7.88 -2.38
N ASP A 248 16.12 -7.85 -1.36
CA ASP A 248 17.33 -7.02 -1.39
C ASP A 248 18.23 -7.40 -2.58
N VAL A 249 18.82 -6.40 -3.23
CA VAL A 249 19.65 -6.61 -4.43
C VAL A 249 20.96 -7.33 -4.13
N GLU A 250 21.54 -7.09 -2.95
CA GLU A 250 22.88 -7.61 -2.61
C GLU A 250 22.81 -9.03 -2.06
N SER A 251 21.90 -9.27 -1.12
CA SER A 251 21.75 -10.54 -0.40
C SER A 251 20.69 -11.46 -0.98
N TYR A 252 19.81 -10.94 -1.84
CA TYR A 252 18.59 -11.63 -2.32
C TYR A 252 17.60 -12.01 -1.22
N LEU A 253 17.81 -11.60 0.03
CA LEU A 253 16.88 -11.89 1.13
C LEU A 253 15.59 -11.09 0.95
N LYS A 254 14.46 -11.71 1.30
CA LYS A 254 13.17 -11.01 1.34
C LYS A 254 13.20 -9.99 2.47
N ILE A 255 13.05 -8.71 2.15
CA ILE A 255 13.08 -7.64 3.15
C ILE A 255 11.71 -7.06 3.45
N GLN A 256 10.76 -7.20 2.52
CA GLN A 256 9.39 -6.75 2.70
C GLN A 256 8.41 -7.59 1.90
N SER A 257 7.18 -7.69 2.39
CA SER A 257 6.01 -8.10 1.63
C SER A 257 4.85 -7.17 1.90
N ILE A 258 4.08 -6.88 0.86
CA ILE A 258 2.81 -6.16 0.94
C ILE A 258 1.73 -7.15 0.52
N GLN A 259 0.76 -7.34 1.41
CA GLN A 259 -0.37 -8.23 1.17
C GLN A 259 -1.69 -7.52 1.40
N SER A 260 -2.70 -7.83 0.60
CA SER A 260 -4.03 -7.25 0.71
C SER A 260 -5.08 -8.34 0.81
N MET A 261 -6.00 -8.23 1.76
CA MET A 261 -7.13 -9.15 1.91
C MET A 261 -8.43 -8.37 2.01
N GLU A 262 -9.49 -8.87 1.37
CA GLU A 262 -10.83 -8.29 1.52
C GLU A 262 -11.55 -9.00 2.67
N ILE A 263 -11.83 -8.29 3.76
CA ILE A 263 -12.51 -8.85 4.93
C ILE A 263 -13.76 -8.01 5.19
N MET A 264 -14.93 -8.65 5.17
CA MET A 264 -16.23 -7.99 5.40
C MET A 264 -16.47 -6.77 4.49
N GLY A 265 -16.08 -6.85 3.22
CA GLY A 265 -16.23 -5.77 2.24
C GLY A 265 -15.23 -4.62 2.35
N ASN A 266 -14.23 -4.72 3.25
CA ASN A 266 -13.14 -3.77 3.37
C ASN A 266 -11.82 -4.41 2.94
N VAL A 267 -11.06 -3.72 2.09
CA VAL A 267 -9.71 -4.15 1.72
C VAL A 267 -8.73 -3.70 2.81
N GLN A 268 -8.12 -4.66 3.50
CA GLN A 268 -7.03 -4.41 4.43
C GLN A 268 -5.71 -4.71 3.74
N THR A 269 -4.77 -3.76 3.80
CA THR A 269 -3.40 -3.95 3.32
C THR A 269 -2.44 -4.02 4.50
N SER A 270 -1.62 -5.06 4.54
CA SER A 270 -0.58 -5.29 5.54
C SER A 270 0.79 -5.21 4.90
N THR A 271 1.66 -4.38 5.45
CA THR A 271 3.09 -4.34 5.10
C THR A 271 3.87 -5.06 6.20
N ILE A 272 4.63 -6.08 5.81
CA ILE A 272 5.46 -6.89 6.70
C ILE A 272 6.90 -6.72 6.25
N LYS A 273 7.77 -6.25 7.14
CA LYS A 273 9.21 -6.18 6.88
C LYS A 273 9.92 -7.29 7.62
N LYS A 274 10.98 -7.82 7.01
CA LYS A 274 11.79 -8.92 7.52
C LYS A 274 13.24 -8.47 7.57
N GLY A 275 13.93 -8.80 8.66
CA GLY A 275 15.31 -8.43 8.87
C GLY A 275 16.00 -9.29 9.92
N ASP A 276 17.26 -8.93 10.20
CA ASP A 276 18.13 -9.65 11.15
C ASP A 276 18.14 -11.16 10.88
N TYR A 277 18.44 -11.55 9.63
CA TYR A 277 18.45 -12.96 9.24
C TYR A 277 19.56 -13.72 9.97
N LYS A 278 19.21 -14.83 10.63
CA LYS A 278 20.15 -15.71 11.34
C LYS A 278 19.93 -17.16 10.95
N GLN A 279 20.99 -17.94 11.07
CA GLN A 279 21.01 -19.34 10.68
C GLN A 279 20.45 -20.23 11.79
N VAL A 280 19.54 -21.13 11.42
CA VAL A 280 18.98 -22.20 12.27
C VAL A 280 19.06 -23.48 11.45
N ASP A 281 19.82 -24.47 11.93
CA ASP A 281 20.06 -25.75 11.25
C ASP A 281 20.44 -25.62 9.76
N GLY A 282 21.31 -24.66 9.45
CA GLY A 282 21.79 -24.42 8.09
C GLY A 282 20.95 -23.44 7.27
N ILE A 283 19.77 -23.04 7.76
CA ILE A 283 18.79 -22.25 7.01
C ILE A 283 18.63 -20.85 7.62
N LEU A 284 18.63 -19.81 6.80
CA LEU A 284 18.43 -18.43 7.26
C LEU A 284 16.95 -18.11 7.46
N PHE A 285 16.62 -17.60 8.64
CA PHE A 285 15.31 -17.09 8.97
C PHE A 285 15.40 -15.65 9.49
N PRO A 286 14.39 -14.81 9.21
CA PRO A 286 14.33 -13.47 9.80
C PRO A 286 14.17 -13.58 11.32
N HIS A 287 14.99 -12.87 12.09
CA HIS A 287 14.80 -12.76 13.55
C HIS A 287 14.19 -11.41 13.98
N LYS A 288 13.87 -10.56 13.01
CA LYS A 288 13.11 -9.34 13.21
C LYS A 288 12.01 -9.27 12.16
N THR A 289 10.77 -9.14 12.62
CA THR A 289 9.60 -8.89 11.75
C THR A 289 8.92 -7.60 12.19
N SER A 290 8.83 -6.63 11.30
CA SER A 290 8.11 -5.38 11.57
C SER A 290 6.76 -5.40 10.86
N MET A 291 5.67 -5.13 11.57
CA MET A 291 4.34 -5.06 11.00
C MET A 291 3.57 -3.86 11.53
N ALA A 292 2.69 -3.30 10.70
CA ALA A 292 1.79 -2.23 11.12
C ALA A 292 0.65 -2.80 11.97
N MET A 293 0.46 -2.24 13.18
CA MET A 293 -0.68 -2.51 14.05
C MET A 293 -1.39 -1.17 14.31
N GLY A 294 -2.42 -0.89 13.52
CA GLY A 294 -3.10 0.41 13.52
C GLY A 294 -2.13 1.54 13.11
N PRO A 295 -2.02 2.63 13.88
CA PRO A 295 -1.12 3.75 13.55
C PRO A 295 0.35 3.51 13.92
N GLN A 296 0.67 2.37 14.55
CA GLN A 296 2.03 2.08 15.02
C GLN A 296 2.66 0.97 14.18
N VAL A 297 3.98 1.07 13.97
CA VAL A 297 4.80 -0.04 13.45
C VAL A 297 5.42 -0.74 14.65
N VAL A 298 5.31 -2.07 14.67
CA VAL A 298 5.72 -2.90 15.80
C VAL A 298 6.80 -3.87 15.33
N ASP A 299 7.93 -3.87 16.02
CA ASP A 299 9.03 -4.79 15.79
C ASP A 299 8.87 -6.02 16.69
N PHE A 300 8.62 -7.17 16.08
CA PHE A 300 8.66 -8.47 16.73
C PHE A 300 10.05 -9.07 16.60
N ILE A 301 10.59 -9.53 17.73
CA ILE A 301 11.87 -10.22 17.81
C ILE A 301 11.61 -11.71 17.95
N THR A 302 12.21 -12.51 17.07
CA THR A 302 12.09 -13.97 17.11
C THR A 302 12.89 -14.53 18.28
N ASN A 303 12.21 -15.24 19.17
CA ASN A 303 12.77 -15.90 20.35
C ASN A 303 13.28 -17.30 20.03
N SER A 304 12.50 -18.07 19.27
CA SER A 304 12.87 -19.44 18.88
C SER A 304 12.33 -19.80 17.51
N ILE A 305 13.10 -20.63 16.80
CA ILE A 305 12.68 -21.33 15.59
C ILE A 305 13.08 -22.79 15.80
N GLU A 306 12.09 -23.68 15.75
CA GLU A 306 12.27 -25.11 15.88
C GLU A 306 11.82 -25.78 14.58
N ILE A 307 12.68 -26.61 13.98
CA ILE A 307 12.42 -27.28 12.69
C ILE A 307 12.19 -28.78 12.93
N ASN A 308 11.33 -29.39 12.11
CA ASN A 308 11.01 -30.82 12.15
C ASN A 308 10.50 -31.29 13.51
N ILE A 309 9.68 -30.46 14.16
CA ILE A 309 9.00 -30.80 15.40
C ILE A 309 7.81 -31.72 15.16
N GLU A 310 7.50 -32.55 16.16
CA GLU A 310 6.25 -33.30 16.20
C GLU A 310 5.09 -32.35 16.54
N LEU A 311 4.05 -32.38 15.71
CA LEU A 311 2.84 -31.58 15.89
C LEU A 311 1.62 -32.49 15.89
N ASP A 312 0.72 -32.24 16.83
CA ASP A 312 -0.61 -32.82 16.80
C ASP A 312 -1.38 -32.19 15.62
N SER A 313 -1.87 -33.01 14.69
CA SER A 313 -2.59 -32.53 13.51
C SER A 313 -3.88 -31.77 13.86
N THR A 314 -4.45 -31.99 15.04
CA THR A 314 -5.67 -31.33 15.52
C THR A 314 -5.49 -29.82 15.75
N VAL A 315 -4.26 -29.32 15.85
CA VAL A 315 -4.00 -27.87 16.01
C VAL A 315 -4.39 -27.04 14.79
N PHE A 316 -4.65 -27.69 13.64
CA PHE A 316 -5.03 -27.05 12.39
C PHE A 316 -6.52 -27.22 12.04
N GLU A 317 -7.34 -27.70 12.97
CA GLU A 317 -8.80 -27.88 12.79
C GLU A 317 -9.62 -26.63 13.16
#